data_AF-A0A9E4KAA8-F1
#
_entry.id   AF-A0A9E4KAA8-F1
#
_cell.length_a   1.000
_cell.length_b   1.000
_cell.length_c   1.000
_cell.angle_alpha   90.00
_cell.angle_beta   90.00
_cell.angle_gamma   90.00
#
_symmetry.space_group_name_H-M   'P 1'
#
loop_
_entity.id
_entity.type
_entity.pdbx_description
1 polymer ?
#
loop_
_entity_poly.entity_id
_entity_poly.type
_entity_poly.pdbx_seq_one_letter_code
_entity_poly.pdbx_strand_id
1 'polypeptide(L)'
;MKFFSNLGLLAANRMKDKIQDVAESGKQIDSARGLYDLWVSSSEEVYGEQVMTPEYAKIHGTLVNSLMNLKQRLGHVVDEALGGLNMPTRRELRTLQDRLQESRREAKAMKAEIELLKEQMIEMRSLATSQPKAAVAETAAKPKATAKKKASAKKKAATKKAQPKADAS
;
A
#
# COMPACT_ATOMS: atom_id res chain seq x y z
N MET A 1 35.56 3.39 -0.85
CA MET A 1 36.25 2.65 0.23
C MET A 1 37.23 3.49 1.06
N LYS A 2 37.58 4.73 0.67
CA LYS A 2 38.59 5.56 1.36
C LYS A 2 38.27 5.89 2.84
N PHE A 3 36.98 5.99 3.20
CA PHE A 3 36.55 6.25 4.58
C PHE A 3 37.04 5.19 5.57
N PHE A 4 36.79 3.90 5.30
CA PHE A 4 37.18 2.81 6.21
C PHE A 4 38.70 2.60 6.27
N SER A 5 39.42 2.84 5.16
CA SER A 5 40.89 2.83 5.20
C SER A 5 41.44 3.99 6.04
N ASN A 6 40.80 5.16 5.99
CA ASN A 6 41.19 6.30 6.81
C ASN A 6 40.92 6.03 8.30
N LEU A 7 39.77 5.42 8.61
CA LEU A 7 39.41 5.01 9.97
C LEU A 7 40.47 4.09 10.60
N GLY A 8 40.92 3.07 9.87
CA GLY A 8 41.97 2.16 10.36
C GLY A 8 43.32 2.85 10.58
N LEU A 9 43.67 3.81 9.71
CA LEU A 9 44.91 4.57 9.81
C LEU A 9 44.88 5.54 11.00
N LEU A 10 43.74 6.19 11.25
CA LEU A 10 43.51 7.04 12.42
C LEU A 10 43.57 6.24 13.74
N ALA A 11 42.96 5.05 13.79
CA ALA A 11 43.03 4.18 14.97
C ALA A 11 44.47 3.72 15.27
N ALA A 12 45.24 3.38 14.23
CA ALA A 12 46.65 3.01 14.38
C ALA A 12 47.51 4.20 14.87
N ASN A 13 47.26 5.41 14.35
CA ASN A 13 47.93 6.62 14.83
C ASN A 13 47.57 6.93 16.29
N ARG A 14 46.29 6.81 16.67
CA ARG A 14 45.84 7.00 18.06
C ARG A 14 46.52 6.02 19.01
N MET A 15 46.62 4.75 18.61
CA MET A 15 47.33 3.74 19.37
C MET A 15 48.81 4.07 19.53
N LYS A 16 49.46 4.55 18.46
CA LYS A 16 50.86 5.00 18.51
C LYS A 16 51.03 6.14 19.52
N ASP A 17 50.16 7.15 19.48
CA ASP A 17 50.20 8.30 20.40
C ASP A 17 50.09 7.80 21.86
N LYS A 18 49.11 6.94 22.17
CA LYS A 18 48.93 6.42 23.53
C LYS A 18 50.09 5.54 24.01
N ILE A 19 50.70 4.74 23.13
CA ILE A 19 51.88 3.94 23.49
C ILE A 19 53.05 4.87 23.86
N GLN A 20 53.20 5.97 23.12
CA GLN A 20 54.22 6.96 23.40
C GLN A 20 53.98 7.66 24.75
N ASP A 21 52.75 8.07 25.04
CA ASP A 21 52.37 8.65 26.35
C ASP A 21 52.65 7.69 27.51
N VAL A 22 52.35 6.39 27.34
CA VAL A 22 52.63 5.36 28.35
C VAL A 22 54.12 5.21 28.58
N ALA A 23 54.92 5.19 27.51
CA ALA A 23 56.38 5.12 27.59
C ALA A 23 56.99 6.36 28.28
N GLU A 24 56.51 7.56 27.96
CA GLU A 24 56.94 8.82 28.58
C GLU A 24 56.56 8.89 30.07
N SER A 25 55.45 8.28 30.47
CA SER A 25 55.03 8.15 31.88
C SER A 25 55.84 7.14 32.70
N GLY A 26 56.81 6.46 32.08
CA GLY A 26 57.65 5.43 32.72
C GLY A 26 56.93 4.12 33.01
N LYS A 27 55.70 3.93 32.52
CA LYS A 27 54.91 2.70 32.64
C LYS A 27 55.18 1.78 31.45
N GLN A 28 55.17 0.47 31.68
CA GLN A 28 55.27 -0.53 30.62
C GLN A 28 53.94 -1.25 30.41
N ILE A 29 53.66 -1.64 29.17
CA ILE A 29 52.53 -2.50 28.84
C ILE A 29 52.95 -3.94 29.14
N ASP A 30 52.68 -4.39 30.35
CA ASP A 30 53.19 -5.66 30.88
C ASP A 30 52.51 -6.93 30.31
N SER A 31 51.49 -6.79 29.46
CA SER A 31 50.81 -7.96 28.88
C SER A 31 50.26 -7.73 27.47
N ALA A 32 50.18 -8.83 26.71
CA ALA A 32 49.49 -8.87 25.41
C ALA A 32 48.02 -8.44 25.53
N ARG A 33 47.38 -8.69 26.68
CA ARG A 33 46.02 -8.23 26.94
C ARG A 33 45.94 -6.71 27.08
N GLY A 34 46.88 -6.10 27.82
CA GLY A 34 46.96 -4.65 27.95
C GLY A 34 47.17 -3.95 26.60
N LEU A 35 47.97 -4.54 25.70
CA LEU A 35 48.13 -4.02 24.34
C LEU A 35 46.83 -4.12 23.52
N TYR A 36 46.11 -5.23 23.64
CA TYR A 36 44.80 -5.42 22.98
C TYR A 36 43.77 -4.42 23.50
N ASP A 37 43.67 -4.23 24.81
CA ASP A 37 42.72 -3.29 25.41
C ASP A 37 43.02 -1.85 24.98
N LEU A 38 44.30 -1.50 24.86
CA LEU A 38 44.73 -0.19 24.34
C LEU A 38 44.36 -0.01 22.87
N TRP A 39 44.53 -1.04 22.05
CA TRP A 39 44.12 -1.03 20.65
C TRP A 39 42.60 -0.89 20.49
N VAL A 40 41.82 -1.64 21.26
CA VAL A 40 40.35 -1.56 21.25
C VAL A 40 39.90 -0.16 21.67
N SER A 41 40.40 0.37 22.80
CA SER A 41 40.07 1.73 23.25
C SER A 41 40.41 2.78 22.21
N SER A 42 41.59 2.69 21.57
CA SER A 42 41.99 3.63 20.51
C SER A 42 41.08 3.53 19.28
N SER A 43 40.66 2.31 18.94
CA SER A 43 39.75 2.07 17.81
C SER A 43 38.33 2.54 18.10
N GLU A 44 37.83 2.34 19.31
CA GLU A 44 36.51 2.78 19.75
C GLU A 44 36.39 4.31 19.81
N GLU A 45 37.41 5.00 20.32
CA GLU A 45 37.46 6.48 20.33
C GLU A 45 37.38 7.05 18.91
N VAL A 46 38.26 6.58 18.02
CA VAL A 46 38.29 7.02 16.63
C VAL A 46 37.00 6.66 15.90
N TYR A 47 36.43 5.48 16.17
CA TYR A 47 35.13 5.11 15.63
C TYR A 47 34.01 6.03 16.11
N GLY A 48 33.98 6.37 17.40
CA GLY A 48 33.01 7.31 17.98
C GLY A 48 33.05 8.68 17.31
N GLU A 49 34.25 9.21 17.06
CA GLU A 49 34.45 10.48 16.35
C GLU A 49 33.94 10.41 14.90
N GLN A 50 34.26 9.32 14.20
CA GLN A 50 33.99 9.18 12.76
C GLN A 50 32.53 8.84 12.44
N VAL A 51 31.84 8.08 13.31
CA VAL A 51 30.42 7.72 13.12
C VAL A 51 29.50 8.94 13.19
N MET A 52 29.87 9.96 13.96
CA MET A 52 29.09 11.19 14.08
C MET A 52 29.24 12.12 12.86
N THR A 53 30.08 11.76 11.89
CA THR A 53 30.32 12.61 10.72
C THR A 53 29.20 12.48 9.67
N PRO A 54 28.88 13.58 8.95
CA PRO A 54 27.94 13.55 7.82
C PRO A 54 28.39 12.59 6.70
N GLU A 55 29.70 12.39 6.53
CA GLU A 55 30.25 11.46 5.54
C GLU A 55 29.85 10.01 5.85
N TYR A 56 30.01 9.58 7.11
CA TYR A 56 29.57 8.25 7.54
C TYR A 56 28.08 8.06 7.33
N ALA A 57 27.26 9.02 7.76
CA ALA A 57 25.80 8.98 7.58
C ALA A 57 25.41 8.81 6.10
N LYS A 58 26.11 9.50 5.17
CA LYS A 58 25.85 9.38 3.73
C LYS A 58 26.23 8.01 3.18
N ILE A 59 27.41 7.49 3.54
CA ILE A 59 27.87 6.16 3.11
C ILE A 59 26.92 5.08 3.64
N HIS A 60 26.58 5.15 4.93
CA HIS A 60 25.69 4.20 5.57
C HIS A 60 24.27 4.28 5.01
N GLY A 61 23.75 5.49 4.76
CA GLY A 61 22.45 5.69 4.10
C GLY A 61 22.41 5.09 2.70
N THR A 62 23.48 5.26 1.92
CA THR A 62 23.60 4.67 0.58
C THR A 62 23.60 3.14 0.64
N LEU A 63 24.31 2.56 1.61
CA LEU A 63 24.34 1.12 1.85
C LEU A 63 22.96 0.59 2.21
N VAL A 64 22.28 1.20 3.20
CA VAL A 64 20.95 0.77 3.65
C VAL A 64 19.93 0.90 2.51
N ASN A 65 19.96 2.00 1.75
CA ASN A 65 19.06 2.18 0.61
C ASN A 65 19.28 1.10 -0.46
N SER A 66 20.54 0.76 -0.74
CA SER A 66 20.88 -0.31 -1.68
C SER A 66 20.40 -1.68 -1.18
N LEU A 67 20.56 -1.96 0.11
CA LEU A 67 20.08 -3.19 0.74
C LEU A 67 18.54 -3.29 0.72
N MET A 68 17.84 -2.17 0.94
CA MET A 68 16.37 -2.14 0.85
C MET A 68 15.88 -2.36 -0.58
N ASN A 69 16.55 -1.79 -1.57
CA ASN A 69 16.25 -2.04 -2.99
C ASN A 69 16.46 -3.51 -3.35
N LEU A 70 17.56 -4.12 -2.88
CA LEU A 70 17.81 -5.55 -3.04
C LEU A 70 16.70 -6.39 -2.39
N LYS A 71 16.34 -6.09 -1.15
CA LYS A 71 15.26 -6.78 -0.41
C LYS A 71 13.93 -6.69 -1.14
N GLN A 72 13.60 -5.53 -1.71
CA GLN A 72 12.39 -5.33 -2.50
C GLN A 72 12.39 -6.20 -3.76
N ARG A 73 13.50 -6.19 -4.52
CA ARG A 73 13.64 -7.02 -5.74
C ARG A 73 13.57 -8.50 -5.42
N LEU A 74 14.21 -8.94 -4.34
CA LEU A 74 14.11 -10.31 -3.89
C LEU A 74 12.67 -10.70 -3.55
N GLY A 75 11.91 -9.80 -2.92
CA GLY A 75 10.48 -9.99 -2.70
C GLY A 75 9.70 -10.22 -4.01
N HIS A 76 10.01 -9.46 -5.06
CA HIS A 76 9.39 -9.66 -6.38
C HIS A 76 9.75 -11.01 -7.01
N VAL A 77 11.00 -11.43 -6.92
CA VAL A 77 11.45 -12.74 -7.44
C VAL A 77 10.74 -13.88 -6.69
N VAL A 78 10.61 -13.77 -5.37
CA VAL A 78 9.89 -14.76 -4.56
C VAL A 78 8.41 -14.80 -4.93
N ASP A 79 7.76 -13.64 -5.06
CA ASP A 79 6.35 -13.58 -5.48
C ASP A 79 6.16 -14.17 -6.89
N GLU A 80 7.06 -13.90 -7.84
CA GLU A 80 6.99 -14.47 -9.20
C GLU A 80 7.17 -15.99 -9.19
N ALA A 81 8.15 -16.50 -8.44
CA ALA A 81 8.38 -17.93 -8.30
C ALA A 81 7.16 -18.62 -7.67
N LEU A 82 6.63 -18.08 -6.58
CA LEU A 82 5.43 -18.62 -5.92
C LEU A 82 4.19 -18.55 -6.83
N GLY A 83 4.03 -17.46 -7.58
CA GLY A 83 2.96 -17.31 -8.57
C GLY A 83 3.04 -18.36 -9.67
N GLY A 84 4.25 -18.70 -10.16
CA GLY A 84 4.47 -19.79 -11.11
C GLY A 84 4.07 -21.17 -10.56
N LEU A 85 4.13 -21.35 -9.24
CA LEU A 85 3.68 -22.56 -8.54
C LEU A 85 2.19 -22.51 -8.14
N ASN A 86 1.44 -21.49 -8.57
CA ASN A 86 0.05 -21.22 -8.14
C ASN A 86 -0.09 -21.09 -6.60
N MET A 87 0.96 -20.62 -5.93
CA MET A 87 0.95 -20.37 -4.49
C MET A 87 0.54 -18.93 -4.20
N PRO A 88 -0.27 -18.67 -3.16
CA PRO A 88 -0.67 -17.31 -2.80
C PRO A 88 0.55 -16.42 -2.49
N THR A 89 0.64 -15.27 -3.17
CA THR A 89 1.73 -14.31 -2.97
C THR A 89 1.34 -13.16 -2.04
N ARG A 90 2.32 -12.50 -1.43
CA ARG A 90 2.05 -11.37 -0.53
C ARG A 90 1.47 -10.18 -1.28
N ARG A 91 1.89 -9.97 -2.53
CA ARG A 91 1.41 -8.88 -3.37
C ARG A 91 -0.04 -9.08 -3.78
N GLU A 92 -0.43 -10.29 -4.17
CA GLU A 92 -1.84 -10.62 -4.46
C GLU A 92 -2.74 -10.48 -3.24
N LEU A 93 -2.28 -10.96 -2.07
CA LEU A 93 -3.07 -10.82 -0.85
C LEU A 93 -3.33 -9.34 -0.52
N ARG A 94 -2.32 -8.48 -0.72
CA ARG A 94 -2.45 -7.05 -0.50
C ARG A 94 -3.42 -6.40 -1.48
N THR A 95 -3.32 -6.70 -2.77
CA THR A 95 -4.23 -6.14 -3.77
C THR A 95 -5.67 -6.59 -3.56
N LEU A 96 -5.88 -7.84 -3.14
CA LEU A 96 -7.20 -8.34 -2.75
C LEU A 96 -7.75 -7.59 -1.53
N GLN A 97 -6.92 -7.35 -0.52
CA GLN A 97 -7.31 -6.57 0.65
C GLN A 97 -7.70 -5.14 0.27
N ASP A 98 -6.93 -4.48 -0.59
CA ASP A 98 -7.20 -3.12 -1.03
C ASP A 98 -8.53 -3.04 -1.81
N ARG A 99 -8.74 -3.94 -2.78
CA ARG A 99 -9.99 -4.03 -3.55
C ARG A 99 -11.20 -4.36 -2.68
N LEU A 100 -11.03 -5.22 -1.68
CA LEU A 100 -12.10 -5.54 -0.73
C LEU A 100 -12.52 -4.30 0.08
N GLN A 101 -11.55 -3.49 0.51
CA GLN A 101 -11.83 -2.26 1.25
C GLN A 101 -12.46 -1.18 0.36
N GLU A 102 -12.00 -1.04 -0.87
CA GLU A 102 -12.59 -0.15 -1.88
C GLU A 102 -14.05 -0.54 -2.15
N SER A 103 -14.31 -1.81 -2.44
CA SER A 103 -15.66 -2.34 -2.65
C SER A 103 -16.58 -2.11 -1.43
N ARG A 104 -16.06 -2.26 -0.22
CA ARG A 104 -16.82 -1.95 1.01
C ARG A 104 -17.18 -0.47 1.12
N ARG A 105 -16.27 0.42 0.73
CA ARG A 105 -16.52 1.88 0.73
C ARG A 105 -17.57 2.25 -0.31
N GLU A 106 -17.44 1.73 -1.53
CA GLU A 106 -18.43 1.93 -2.60
C GLU A 106 -19.81 1.39 -2.20
N ALA A 107 -19.87 0.19 -1.64
CA ALA A 107 -21.11 -0.40 -1.15
C ALA A 107 -21.77 0.47 -0.05
N LYS A 108 -20.97 1.11 0.80
CA LYS A 108 -21.48 2.04 1.82
C LYS A 108 -21.97 3.35 1.19
N ALA A 109 -21.25 3.90 0.22
CA ALA A 109 -21.64 5.10 -0.50
C ALA A 109 -22.95 4.90 -1.28
N MET A 110 -23.06 3.82 -2.06
CA MET A 110 -24.29 3.46 -2.78
C MET A 110 -25.48 3.28 -1.83
N LYS A 111 -25.28 2.65 -0.67
CA LYS A 111 -26.34 2.52 0.34
C LYS A 111 -26.80 3.88 0.87
N ALA A 112 -25.87 4.80 1.14
CA ALA A 112 -26.20 6.15 1.59
C ALA A 112 -26.97 6.94 0.53
N GLU A 113 -26.57 6.85 -0.74
CA GLU A 113 -27.28 7.47 -1.87
C GLU A 113 -28.70 6.90 -2.04
N ILE A 114 -28.85 5.57 -1.90
CA ILE A 114 -30.17 4.91 -1.95
C ILE A 114 -31.06 5.42 -0.81
N GLU A 115 -30.55 5.55 0.41
CA GLU A 115 -31.34 6.09 1.53
C GLU A 115 -31.73 7.55 1.28
N LEU A 116 -30.82 8.40 0.80
CA LEU A 116 -31.13 9.79 0.45
C LEU A 116 -32.21 9.87 -0.65
N LEU A 117 -32.10 9.04 -1.70
CA LEU A 117 -33.10 9.00 -2.76
C LEU A 117 -34.45 8.50 -2.26
N LYS A 118 -34.48 7.55 -1.33
CA LYS A 118 -35.73 7.10 -0.68
C LYS A 118 -36.35 8.22 0.13
N GLU A 119 -35.57 8.96 0.91
CA GLU A 119 -36.03 10.13 1.67
C GLU A 119 -36.63 11.18 0.73
N GLN A 120 -35.93 11.54 -0.36
CA GLN A 120 -36.44 12.46 -1.37
C GLN A 120 -37.72 11.96 -2.05
N MET A 121 -37.84 10.66 -2.34
CA MET A 121 -39.08 10.09 -2.87
C MET A 121 -40.24 10.17 -1.87
N ILE A 122 -39.98 9.97 -0.58
CA ILE A 122 -40.99 10.10 0.48
C ILE A 122 -41.44 11.56 0.58
N GLU A 123 -40.52 12.52 0.57
CA GLU A 123 -40.81 13.96 0.56
C GLU A 123 -41.60 14.38 -0.69
N MET A 124 -41.19 13.95 -1.88
CA MET A 124 -41.94 14.25 -3.11
C MET A 124 -43.35 13.64 -3.09
N ARG A 125 -43.50 12.43 -2.54
CA ARG A 125 -44.82 11.78 -2.41
C ARG A 125 -45.71 12.49 -1.40
N SER A 126 -45.15 12.99 -0.30
CA SER A 126 -45.92 13.76 0.69
C SER A 126 -46.35 15.12 0.11
N LEU A 127 -45.48 15.80 -0.64
CA LEU A 127 -45.79 17.04 -1.37
C LEU A 127 -46.84 16.84 -2.49
N ALA A 128 -46.80 15.71 -3.20
CA ALA A 128 -47.81 15.37 -4.20
C ALA A 128 -49.19 15.04 -3.58
N THR A 129 -49.21 14.59 -2.33
CA THR A 129 -50.46 14.28 -1.59
C THR A 129 -51.06 15.52 -0.92
N SER A 130 -50.29 16.61 -0.76
CA SER A 130 -50.71 17.85 -0.10
C SER A 130 -51.12 18.98 -1.06
N GLN A 131 -51.18 18.75 -2.38
CA GLN A 131 -51.85 19.69 -3.28
C GLN A 131 -53.37 19.67 -3.05
N PRO A 132 -54.03 20.81 -2.77
CA PRO A 132 -55.47 20.85 -2.60
C PRO A 132 -56.16 20.59 -3.95
N LYS A 133 -57.07 19.59 -3.96
CA LYS A 133 -58.07 19.41 -5.00
C LYS A 133 -58.87 20.72 -5.14
N ALA A 134 -58.58 21.51 -6.17
CA ALA A 134 -59.52 22.50 -6.65
C ALA A 134 -60.77 21.76 -7.16
N ALA A 135 -61.90 22.15 -6.60
CA ALA A 135 -63.21 21.56 -6.83
C ALA A 135 -63.61 21.63 -8.31
N VAL A 136 -64.09 20.50 -8.85
CA VAL A 136 -64.97 20.49 -10.02
C VAL A 136 -66.09 19.48 -9.75
N ALA A 137 -67.22 19.99 -9.27
CA ALA A 137 -68.56 19.53 -9.62
C ALA A 137 -69.13 20.67 -10.49
N GLU A 138 -69.86 20.49 -11.59
CA GLU A 138 -70.85 19.48 -11.95
C GLU A 138 -71.11 19.70 -13.47
N THR A 139 -71.28 18.67 -14.30
CA THR A 139 -72.63 18.36 -14.81
C THR A 139 -72.67 16.99 -15.49
N ALA A 140 -73.72 16.26 -15.14
CA ALA A 140 -74.05 14.95 -15.65
C ALA A 140 -74.61 15.01 -17.08
N ALA A 141 -74.15 14.09 -17.93
CA ALA A 141 -74.96 13.51 -19.01
C ALA A 141 -74.36 12.16 -19.44
N LYS A 142 -75.18 11.11 -19.41
CA LYS A 142 -74.94 9.77 -20.00
C LYS A 142 -76.25 9.34 -20.68
N PRO A 143 -76.28 8.30 -21.54
CA PRO A 143 -75.21 7.70 -22.35
C PRO A 143 -75.66 7.34 -23.80
N LYS A 144 -74.73 6.98 -24.70
CA LYS A 144 -75.03 5.96 -25.74
C LYS A 144 -73.80 5.19 -26.26
N ALA A 145 -73.86 3.88 -26.01
CA ALA A 145 -73.51 2.72 -26.83
C ALA A 145 -72.18 2.63 -27.61
N THR A 146 -71.37 1.67 -27.15
CA THR A 146 -70.70 0.57 -27.90
C THR A 146 -69.78 0.87 -29.09
N ALA A 147 -68.51 0.45 -28.97
CA ALA A 147 -68.02 -0.76 -29.66
C ALA A 147 -66.58 -1.13 -29.24
N LYS A 148 -66.41 -2.40 -28.84
CA LYS A 148 -65.12 -3.09 -28.66
C LYS A 148 -64.47 -3.38 -30.02
N LYS A 149 -63.13 -3.34 -30.10
CA LYS A 149 -62.26 -4.36 -30.74
C LYS A 149 -60.77 -4.02 -30.45
N LYS A 150 -60.06 -4.89 -29.70
CA LYS A 150 -59.18 -5.99 -30.17
C LYS A 150 -57.74 -5.47 -30.40
N ALA A 151 -56.85 -5.61 -29.42
CA ALA A 151 -55.96 -6.77 -29.20
C ALA A 151 -55.05 -7.10 -30.38
N SER A 152 -53.74 -6.79 -30.25
CA SER A 152 -52.64 -7.64 -30.70
C SER A 152 -51.28 -6.97 -30.47
N ALA A 153 -50.43 -7.54 -29.61
CA ALA A 153 -48.98 -7.54 -29.82
C ALA A 153 -48.41 -8.81 -29.18
N LYS A 154 -48.24 -9.81 -30.03
CA LYS A 154 -47.74 -11.14 -29.73
C LYS A 154 -46.22 -11.09 -29.72
N LYS A 155 -45.67 -11.64 -28.65
CA LYS A 155 -44.30 -12.11 -28.40
C LYS A 155 -43.68 -12.86 -29.59
N LYS A 156 -42.39 -12.58 -29.89
CA LYS A 156 -41.28 -13.43 -30.43
C LYS A 156 -40.26 -12.46 -31.07
N ALA A 157 -38.95 -12.53 -30.89
CA ALA A 157 -37.98 -13.63 -30.79
C ALA A 157 -36.80 -13.14 -29.87
N ALA A 158 -35.90 -13.94 -29.30
CA ALA A 158 -35.09 -14.96 -29.94
C ALA A 158 -34.58 -16.02 -28.95
N THR A 159 -34.42 -17.23 -29.48
CA THR A 159 -33.85 -18.41 -28.84
C THR A 159 -32.54 -18.78 -29.58
N LYS A 160 -31.68 -19.51 -28.85
CA LYS A 160 -30.43 -20.22 -29.23
C LYS A 160 -29.16 -19.35 -29.22
N LYS A 161 -28.17 -19.54 -28.33
CA LYS A 161 -27.45 -20.73 -27.76
C LYS A 161 -26.31 -21.25 -28.67
N ALA A 162 -25.08 -20.95 -28.21
CA ALA A 162 -23.82 -21.72 -28.20
C ALA A 162 -23.20 -22.23 -29.52
N GLN A 163 -21.90 -21.97 -29.74
CA GLN A 163 -20.80 -22.85 -29.30
C GLN A 163 -19.39 -22.28 -29.61
N PRO A 164 -18.33 -22.77 -28.93
CA PRO A 164 -16.94 -22.29 -29.00
C PRO A 164 -16.10 -23.05 -30.04
N LYS A 165 -14.93 -22.51 -30.39
CA LYS A 165 -13.81 -23.29 -30.97
C LYS A 165 -12.46 -22.79 -30.46
N ALA A 166 -11.60 -23.74 -30.14
CA ALA A 166 -10.19 -23.63 -29.84
C ALA A 166 -9.34 -23.75 -31.13
N ASP A 167 -8.11 -23.23 -31.08
CA ASP A 167 -6.83 -23.71 -31.65
C ASP A 167 -5.86 -22.51 -31.66
N ALA A 168 -4.76 -22.51 -30.90
CA ALA A 168 -3.48 -23.20 -31.16
C ALA A 168 -2.71 -22.63 -32.37
N SER A 169 -1.77 -21.74 -32.08
CA SER A 169 -0.44 -21.59 -32.72
C SER A 169 0.41 -20.70 -31.83
#